data_AF-A0A950E0R9-F1
#
_entry.id   AF-A0A950E0R9-F1
#
_cell.length_a   1.000
_cell.length_b   1.000
_cell.length_c   1.000
_cell.angle_alpha   90.00
_cell.angle_beta   90.00
_cell.angle_gamma   90.00
#
_symmetry.space_group_name_H-M   'P 1'
#
loop_
_entity.id
_entity.type
_entity.pdbx_description
1 polymer ?
#
loop_
_entity_poly.entity_id
_entity_poly.type
_entity_poly.pdbx_seq_one_letter_code
_entity_poly.pdbx_strand_id
1 'polypeptide(L)'
;MINLSTAPYAALLLRVSLGIMFLAHAAMKFLVFTIPGFVGFFGSLGLPAVLAYAVIALEIIGGVALILGIYAPWVALPLAVEMLGTIYFVHGANGWMFANKGGGWEYPAFWTVGLIVLYLLGDGAMALKPIRRATHS
;
A
#
# COMPACT_ATOMS: atom_id res chain seq x y z
N MET A 1 21.03 -15.84 -8.36
CA MET A 1 21.89 -15.14 -7.38
C MET A 1 21.40 -13.71 -7.24
N ILE A 2 21.29 -13.16 -6.03
CA ILE A 2 20.90 -11.75 -5.79
C ILE A 2 22.19 -10.92 -5.59
N ASN A 3 22.24 -9.71 -6.12
CA ASN A 3 23.34 -8.79 -5.85
C ASN A 3 23.14 -8.13 -4.47
N LEU A 4 23.91 -8.58 -3.49
CA LEU A 4 23.77 -8.12 -2.10
C LEU A 4 24.17 -6.66 -1.89
N SER A 5 25.05 -6.11 -2.74
CA SER A 5 25.49 -4.71 -2.64
C SER A 5 24.40 -3.73 -3.07
N THR A 6 23.53 -4.14 -4.01
CA THR A 6 22.45 -3.28 -4.53
C THR A 6 21.06 -3.62 -4.01
N ALA A 7 20.87 -4.81 -3.41
CA ALA A 7 19.60 -5.24 -2.85
C ALA A 7 18.98 -4.24 -1.83
N PRO A 8 19.74 -3.60 -0.91
CA PRO A 8 19.18 -2.61 0.00
C PRO A 8 18.61 -1.39 -0.73
N TYR A 9 19.24 -0.95 -1.82
CA TYR A 9 18.77 0.18 -2.63
C TYR A 9 17.55 -0.20 -3.47
N ALA A 10 17.46 -1.43 -3.95
CA ALA A 10 16.27 -1.94 -4.62
C ALA A 10 15.05 -1.95 -3.66
N ALA A 11 15.26 -2.40 -2.41
CA ALA A 11 14.21 -2.36 -1.38
C ALA A 11 13.80 -0.91 -1.04
N LEU A 12 14.75 0.02 -0.93
CA LEU A 12 14.46 1.45 -0.77
C LEU A 12 13.61 2.00 -1.91
N LEU A 13 13.99 1.72 -3.17
CA LEU A 13 13.25 2.18 -4.35
C LEU A 13 11.81 1.67 -4.33
N LEU A 14 11.62 0.37 -4.06
CA LEU A 14 10.31 -0.25 -3.93
C LEU A 14 9.49 0.41 -2.81
N ARG A 15 10.09 0.56 -1.63
CA ARG A 15 9.46 1.13 -0.44
C ARG A 15 8.99 2.56 -0.65
N VAL A 16 9.85 3.43 -1.20
CA VAL A 16 9.52 4.84 -1.46
C VAL A 16 8.45 4.94 -2.54
N SER A 17 8.55 4.14 -3.60
CA SER A 17 7.53 4.11 -4.66
C SER A 17 6.16 3.74 -4.10
N LEU A 18 6.05 2.63 -3.36
CA LEU A 18 4.80 2.21 -2.73
C LEU A 18 4.24 3.28 -1.79
N GLY A 19 5.10 3.88 -0.95
CA GLY A 19 4.69 4.94 -0.04
C GLY A 19 4.14 6.17 -0.76
N ILE A 20 4.78 6.62 -1.83
CA ILE A 20 4.30 7.74 -2.66
C ILE A 20 2.93 7.41 -3.26
N MET A 21 2.74 6.19 -3.76
CA MET A 21 1.49 5.81 -4.41
C MET A 21 0.33 5.80 -3.41
N PHE A 22 0.55 5.34 -2.17
CA PHE A 22 -0.44 5.44 -1.09
C PHE A 22 -0.78 6.89 -0.73
N LEU A 23 0.23 7.76 -0.63
CA LEU A 23 -0.02 9.19 -0.36
C LEU A 23 -0.76 9.88 -1.50
N ALA A 24 -0.50 9.51 -2.75
CA ALA A 24 -1.26 10.00 -3.90
C ALA A 24 -2.73 9.56 -3.83
N HIS A 25 -3.01 8.31 -3.44
CA HIS A 25 -4.37 7.81 -3.27
C HIS A 25 -5.08 8.43 -2.07
N ALA A 26 -4.37 8.69 -0.98
CA ALA A 26 -4.90 9.46 0.14
C ALA A 26 -5.23 10.89 -0.30
N ALA A 27 -4.32 11.58 -0.98
CA ALA A 27 -4.54 12.95 -1.47
C ALA A 27 -5.77 13.06 -2.38
N MET A 28 -6.01 12.08 -3.24
CA MET A 28 -7.21 12.01 -4.08
C MET A 28 -8.50 12.02 -3.25
N LYS A 29 -8.50 11.42 -2.05
CA LYS A 29 -9.67 11.40 -1.15
C LYS A 29 -9.99 12.78 -0.57
N PHE A 30 -8.99 13.64 -0.41
CA PHE A 30 -9.20 15.02 0.04
C PHE A 30 -9.54 15.96 -1.12
N LEU A 31 -8.82 15.83 -2.23
CA LEU A 31 -8.81 16.83 -3.30
C LEU A 31 -9.82 16.55 -4.42
N VAL A 32 -10.17 15.28 -4.64
CA VAL A 32 -11.04 14.86 -5.76
C VAL A 32 -12.36 14.29 -5.23
N PHE A 33 -12.31 13.26 -4.38
CA PHE A 33 -13.53 12.67 -3.82
C PHE A 33 -14.18 13.54 -2.75
N THR A 34 -13.38 14.30 -2.01
CA THR A 34 -13.70 14.84 -0.67
C THR A 34 -13.95 13.73 0.36
N ILE A 35 -13.72 14.03 1.64
CA ILE A 35 -13.94 13.05 2.72
C ILE A 35 -15.40 12.56 2.77
N PRO A 36 -16.43 13.43 2.70
CA PRO A 36 -17.81 12.97 2.64
C PRO A 36 -18.10 12.08 1.42
N GLY A 37 -17.53 12.40 0.26
CA GLY A 37 -17.70 11.60 -0.96
C GLY A 37 -17.08 10.20 -0.83
N PHE A 38 -15.88 10.09 -0.26
CA PHE A 38 -15.25 8.79 -0.03
C PHE A 38 -15.99 7.96 1.03
N VAL A 39 -16.51 8.58 2.08
CA VAL A 39 -17.37 7.91 3.06
C VAL A 39 -18.67 7.42 2.41
N GLY A 40 -19.29 8.25 1.56
CA GLY A 40 -20.47 7.87 0.78
C GLY A 40 -20.20 6.70 -0.17
N PHE A 41 -19.01 6.65 -0.78
CA PHE A 41 -18.57 5.52 -1.60
C PHE A 41 -18.54 4.22 -0.79
N PHE A 42 -18.00 4.21 0.44
CA PHE A 42 -18.08 3.04 1.32
C PHE A 42 -19.52 2.63 1.63
N GLY A 43 -20.41 3.60 1.84
CA GLY A 43 -21.84 3.35 2.00
C GLY A 43 -22.46 2.65 0.79
N SER A 44 -22.07 3.01 -0.43
CA SER A 44 -22.54 2.35 -1.66
C SER A 44 -22.08 0.88 -1.80
N LEU A 45 -21.00 0.52 -1.10
CA LEU A 45 -20.50 -0.86 -1.00
C LEU A 45 -21.14 -1.64 0.17
N GLY A 46 -22.05 -1.02 0.93
CA GLY A 46 -22.63 -1.61 2.14
C GLY A 46 -21.67 -1.66 3.33
N LEU A 47 -20.56 -0.91 3.28
CA LEU A 47 -19.54 -0.88 4.33
C LEU A 47 -19.79 0.27 5.33
N PRO A 48 -19.47 0.07 6.62
CA PRO A 48 -19.63 1.11 7.62
C PRO A 48 -18.62 2.25 7.41
N ALA A 49 -19.06 3.49 7.68
CA ALA A 49 -18.26 4.70 7.51
C ALA A 49 -16.92 4.68 8.25
N VAL A 50 -16.84 3.98 9.39
CA VAL A 50 -15.59 3.83 10.17
C VAL A 50 -14.45 3.23 9.34
N LEU A 51 -14.75 2.33 8.39
CA LEU A 51 -13.73 1.72 7.54
C LEU A 51 -13.15 2.71 6.54
N ALA A 52 -13.93 3.66 6.03
CA ALA A 52 -13.41 4.71 5.14
C ALA A 52 -12.34 5.55 5.86
N TYR A 53 -12.61 5.97 7.10
CA TYR A 53 -11.65 6.71 7.93
C TYR A 53 -10.43 5.86 8.29
N ALA A 54 -10.61 4.57 8.57
CA ALA A 54 -9.51 3.65 8.83
C ALA A 54 -8.59 3.50 7.60
N VAL A 55 -9.16 3.41 6.39
CA VAL A 55 -8.39 3.36 5.14
C VAL A 55 -7.62 4.67 4.93
N ILE A 56 -8.26 5.83 5.08
CA ILE A 56 -7.57 7.13 4.96
C ILE A 56 -6.38 7.22 5.93
N ALA A 57 -6.61 6.86 7.20
CA ALA A 57 -5.55 6.89 8.21
C ALA A 57 -4.41 5.91 7.86
N LEU A 58 -4.76 4.70 7.42
CA LEU A 58 -3.80 3.67 7.04
C LEU A 58 -2.94 4.11 5.84
N GLU A 59 -3.53 4.69 4.80
CA GLU A 59 -2.78 5.14 3.62
C GLU A 59 -1.83 6.29 3.95
N ILE A 60 -2.24 7.25 4.78
CA ILE A 60 -1.40 8.38 5.17
C ILE A 60 -0.26 7.91 6.07
N ILE A 61 -0.60 7.24 7.18
CA ILE A 61 0.38 6.81 8.17
C ILE A 61 1.31 5.77 7.55
N GLY A 62 0.74 4.80 6.83
CA GLY A 62 1.47 3.76 6.13
C GLY A 62 2.36 4.32 5.03
N GLY A 63 1.85 5.21 4.17
CA GLY A 63 2.62 5.84 3.10
C GLY A 63 3.82 6.63 3.63
N VAL A 64 3.63 7.45 4.66
CA VAL A 64 4.73 8.17 5.34
C VAL A 64 5.73 7.20 5.98
N ALA A 65 5.24 6.20 6.72
CA ALA A 65 6.10 5.23 7.39
C ALA A 65 6.92 4.39 6.40
N LEU A 66 6.35 4.03 5.24
CA LEU A 66 7.10 3.41 4.16
C LEU A 66 8.20 4.35 3.65
N ILE A 67 7.89 5.57 3.24
CA ILE A 67 8.92 6.50 2.71
C ILE A 67 10.08 6.67 3.70
N LEU A 68 9.76 6.94 4.97
CA LEU A 68 10.75 7.15 6.04
C LEU A 68 11.46 5.86 6.48
N GLY A 69 10.95 4.68 6.12
CA GLY A 69 11.52 3.42 6.55
C GLY A 69 11.37 3.16 8.03
N ILE A 70 10.17 3.38 8.55
CA ILE A 70 9.81 3.11 9.94
C ILE A 70 9.07 1.77 9.96
N TYR A 71 9.76 0.71 10.38
CA TYR A 71 9.23 -0.66 10.41
C TYR A 71 8.56 -1.09 9.10
N ALA A 72 9.16 -0.73 7.97
CA ALA A 72 8.49 -0.74 6.68
C ALA A 72 7.95 -2.13 6.26
N PRO A 73 8.65 -3.25 6.51
CA PRO A 73 8.11 -4.58 6.24
C PRO A 73 6.80 -4.83 6.99
N TRP A 74 6.71 -4.48 8.27
CA TRP A 74 5.49 -4.67 9.05
C TRP A 74 4.36 -3.75 8.62
N VAL A 75 4.69 -2.51 8.23
CA VAL A 75 3.72 -1.55 7.67
C VAL A 75 3.16 -2.02 6.32
N ALA A 76 3.96 -2.77 5.54
CA ALA A 76 3.53 -3.28 4.24
C ALA A 76 2.36 -4.29 4.34
N LEU A 77 2.26 -5.04 5.45
CA LEU A 77 1.21 -6.06 5.62
C LEU A 77 -0.22 -5.50 5.71
N PRO A 78 -0.55 -4.54 6.60
CA PRO A 78 -1.90 -3.96 6.63
C PRO A 78 -2.23 -3.22 5.33
N LEU A 79 -1.25 -2.58 4.67
CA LEU A 79 -1.44 -1.98 3.34
C LEU A 79 -1.76 -3.05 2.27
N ALA A 80 -1.14 -4.24 2.35
CA ALA A 80 -1.44 -5.34 1.45
C ALA A 80 -2.86 -5.88 1.70
N VAL A 81 -3.30 -5.94 2.96
CA VAL A 81 -4.68 -6.31 3.31
C VAL A 81 -5.68 -5.30 2.77
N GLU A 82 -5.38 -4.00 2.84
CA GLU A 82 -6.21 -2.96 2.25
C GLU A 82 -6.31 -3.10 0.72
N MET A 83 -5.21 -3.38 0.01
CA MET A 83 -5.23 -3.69 -1.43
C MET A 83 -6.08 -4.93 -1.75
N LEU A 84 -6.01 -5.99 -0.94
CA LEU A 84 -6.88 -7.16 -1.08
C LEU A 84 -8.36 -6.81 -0.87
N GLY A 85 -8.66 -5.93 0.09
CA GLY A 85 -10.01 -5.38 0.28
C GLY A 85 -10.49 -4.60 -0.94
N THR A 86 -9.63 -3.75 -1.51
CA THR A 86 -9.90 -3.00 -2.73
C THR A 86 -10.18 -3.92 -3.93
N ILE A 87 -9.44 -5.04 -4.07
CA ILE A 87 -9.77 -6.07 -5.06
C ILE A 87 -11.15 -6.67 -4.79
N TYR A 88 -11.41 -7.13 -3.56
CA TYR A 88 -12.64 -7.85 -3.26
C TYR A 88 -13.90 -7.00 -3.40
N PHE A 89 -13.89 -5.78 -2.86
CA PHE A 89 -15.07 -4.92 -2.79
C PHE A 89 -15.27 -4.01 -4.01
N VAL A 90 -14.22 -3.68 -4.76
CA VAL A 90 -14.29 -2.64 -5.81
C VAL A 90 -13.99 -3.18 -7.20
N HIS A 91 -12.86 -3.87 -7.37
CA HIS A 91 -12.33 -4.16 -8.72
C HIS A 91 -12.50 -5.61 -9.19
N GLY A 92 -12.76 -6.55 -8.29
CA GLY A 92 -12.76 -7.99 -8.58
C GLY A 92 -13.79 -8.38 -9.64
N ALA A 93 -14.99 -7.76 -9.58
CA ALA A 93 -16.06 -7.99 -10.55
C ALA A 93 -15.79 -7.34 -11.92
N ASN A 94 -14.83 -6.41 -12.02
CA ASN A 94 -14.53 -5.68 -13.25
C ASN A 94 -13.57 -6.45 -14.17
N GLY A 95 -13.09 -7.63 -13.77
CA GLY A 95 -12.12 -8.43 -14.52
C GLY A 95 -10.66 -7.98 -14.33
N TRP A 96 -9.72 -8.68 -14.99
CA TRP A 96 -8.28 -8.47 -14.78
C TRP A 96 -7.80 -7.08 -15.20
N MET A 97 -8.05 -6.68 -16.45
CA MET A 97 -7.35 -5.58 -17.10
C MET A 97 -7.68 -4.22 -16.47
N PHE A 98 -6.65 -3.43 -16.10
CA PHE A 98 -6.84 -2.11 -15.50
C PHE A 98 -7.74 -1.18 -16.35
N ALA A 99 -7.69 -1.28 -17.68
CA ALA A 99 -8.48 -0.48 -18.61
C ALA A 99 -9.99 -0.85 -18.67
N ASN A 100 -10.43 -1.89 -17.96
CA ASN A 100 -11.84 -2.25 -17.91
C ASN A 100 -12.69 -1.13 -17.27
N LYS A 101 -13.98 -1.08 -17.61
CA LYS A 101 -14.92 -0.12 -17.02
C LYS A 101 -14.93 -0.27 -15.49
N GLY A 102 -14.64 0.81 -14.76
CA GLY A 102 -14.52 0.80 -13.30
C GLY A 102 -13.14 0.41 -12.77
N GLY A 103 -12.17 0.11 -13.65
CA GLY A 103 -10.83 -0.35 -13.30
C GLY A 103 -10.80 -1.83 -12.94
N GLY A 104 -10.00 -2.63 -13.66
CA GLY A 104 -9.75 -4.04 -13.30
C GLY A 104 -8.79 -4.22 -12.13
N TRP A 105 -8.68 -5.46 -11.64
CA TRP A 105 -7.96 -5.76 -10.40
C TRP A 105 -6.46 -6.04 -10.55
N GLU A 106 -5.91 -6.06 -11.77
CA GLU A 106 -4.48 -6.24 -12.06
C GLU A 106 -3.59 -5.29 -11.26
N TYR A 107 -3.96 -4.01 -11.20
CA TYR A 107 -3.13 -2.99 -10.57
C TYR A 107 -3.09 -3.12 -9.03
N PRO A 108 -4.22 -3.24 -8.31
CA PRO A 108 -4.20 -3.58 -6.88
C PRO A 108 -3.50 -4.90 -6.55
N ALA A 109 -3.59 -5.91 -7.42
CA ALA A 109 -2.86 -7.16 -7.24
C ALA A 109 -1.34 -6.97 -7.36
N PHE A 110 -0.89 -6.16 -8.32
CA PHE A 110 0.52 -5.82 -8.46
C PHE A 110 1.05 -5.09 -7.21
N TRP A 111 0.27 -4.16 -6.63
CA TRP A 111 0.64 -3.50 -5.38
C TRP A 111 0.73 -4.48 -4.22
N THR A 112 -0.24 -5.38 -4.10
CA THR A 112 -0.25 -6.43 -3.07
C THR A 112 1.03 -7.26 -3.14
N VAL A 113 1.43 -7.70 -4.35
CA VAL A 113 2.68 -8.43 -4.55
C VAL A 113 3.89 -7.56 -4.19
N GLY A 114 3.93 -6.30 -4.61
CA GLY A 114 5.01 -5.36 -4.27
C GLY A 114 5.18 -5.18 -2.76
N LEU A 115 4.08 -5.09 -2.02
CA LEU A 115 4.07 -4.98 -0.55
C LEU A 115 4.57 -6.27 0.12
N ILE A 116 4.16 -7.44 -0.39
CA ILE A 116 4.67 -8.74 0.09
C ILE A 116 6.17 -8.85 -0.20
N VAL A 117 6.63 -8.46 -1.39
CA VAL A 117 8.06 -8.43 -1.75
C VAL A 117 8.82 -7.53 -0.79
N LEU A 118 8.30 -6.35 -0.47
CA LEU A 118 8.91 -5.45 0.51
C LEU A 118 8.99 -6.10 1.91
N TYR A 119 7.94 -6.78 2.36
CA TYR A 119 7.95 -7.51 3.62
C TYR A 119 9.07 -8.56 3.69
N LEU A 120 9.26 -9.30 2.60
CA LEU A 120 10.28 -10.35 2.48
C LEU A 120 11.69 -9.76 2.41
N LEU A 121 11.91 -8.72 1.60
CA LEU A 121 13.21 -8.06 1.41
C LEU A 121 13.72 -7.36 2.67
N GLY A 122 12.82 -6.79 3.49
CA GLY A 122 13.20 -6.00 4.66
C GLY A 122 13.22 -4.49 4.40
N ASP A 123 13.73 -3.72 5.36
CA ASP A 123 13.59 -2.26 5.34
C ASP A 123 14.36 -1.54 4.21
N GLY A 124 15.42 -2.15 3.67
CA GLY A 124 16.28 -1.54 2.67
C GLY A 124 17.21 -0.45 3.22
N ALA A 125 17.89 0.25 2.32
CA ALA A 125 18.78 1.36 2.67
C ALA A 125 18.02 2.55 3.27
N MET A 126 18.71 3.39 4.03
CA MET A 126 18.19 4.68 4.56
C MET A 126 16.87 4.56 5.34
N ALA A 127 16.65 3.45 6.05
CA ALA A 127 15.53 3.31 6.98
C ALA A 127 15.79 4.11 8.26
N LEU A 128 14.88 5.01 8.64
CA LEU A 128 15.02 5.75 9.91
C LEU A 128 14.84 4.84 11.13
N LYS A 129 13.99 3.82 11.03
CA LYS A 129 13.76 2.86 12.11
C LYS A 129 13.58 1.45 11.54
N PRO A 130 14.68 0.75 11.21
CA PRO A 130 14.60 -0.59 10.64
C PRO A 130 14.12 -1.61 11.67
N ILE A 131 13.57 -2.72 11.20
CA ILE A 131 13.34 -3.91 12.01
C ILE A 131 14.72 -4.49 12.35
N ARG A 132 15.06 -4.55 13.64
CA ARG A 132 16.20 -5.35 14.10
C ARG A 132 15.88 -6.82 13.84
N ARG A 133 16.27 -7.36 12.68
CA ARG A 133 16.38 -8.80 12.51
C ARG A 133 17.69 -9.21 13.15
N ALA A 134 17.64 -10.12 14.12
CA ALA A 134 18.84 -10.71 14.70
C ALA A 134 19.67 -11.27 13.53
N THR A 135 20.86 -10.72 13.32
CA THR A 135 21.80 -11.28 12.37
C THR A 135 22.25 -12.61 12.99
N HIS A 136 21.82 -13.73 12.42
CA HIS A 136 22.51 -14.99 12.65
C HIS A 136 23.87 -14.85 11.95
N SER A 137 24.86 -14.41 12.73
CA SER A 137 26.28 -14.44 12.41
C SER A 137 26.80 -15.86 12.39
#